data_AF-A8M4R7-F1
#
_entry.id   AF-A8M4R7-F1
#
_cell.length_a   1.000
_cell.length_b   1.000
_cell.length_c   1.000
_cell.angle_alpha   90.00
_cell.angle_beta   90.00
_cell.angle_gamma   90.00
#
_symmetry.space_group_name_H-M   'P 1'
#
loop_
_entity.id
_entity.type
_entity.pdbx_description
1 polymer ?
#
loop_
_entity_poly.entity_id
_entity_poly.type
_entity_poly.pdbx_seq_one_letter_code
_entity_poly.pdbx_strand_id
1 'polypeptide(L)'
;MSDTTHNRSAHRVDRPDEVTDPLLWGLALDVADAHQPDAAGTGCENLLCADQGWPCAAWQTAQHALRVARTPSGQRPTDRPGGQTDSWMTPQTHPLRPATAEQQRRTDIAA
;
A
#
# COMPACT_ATOMS: atom_id res chain seq x y z
N MET A 1 -11.64 23.85 14.85
CA MET A 1 -11.31 22.81 13.85
C MET A 1 -9.81 22.88 13.63
N SER A 2 -9.07 22.00 14.30
CA SER A 2 -7.62 22.09 14.43
C SER A 2 -6.92 21.42 13.26
N ASP A 3 -6.32 22.26 12.43
CA ASP A 3 -4.96 22.16 11.94
C ASP A 3 -4.41 20.85 11.34
N THR A 4 -5.04 20.36 10.29
CA THR A 4 -4.42 19.33 9.42
C THR A 4 -3.27 19.90 8.58
N THR A 5 -3.17 21.23 8.44
CA THR A 5 -2.15 21.91 7.63
C THR A 5 -0.78 22.01 8.30
N HIS A 6 -0.72 22.11 9.63
CA HIS A 6 0.56 22.24 10.34
C HIS A 6 1.37 20.93 10.33
N ASN A 7 0.74 19.76 10.28
CA ASN A 7 1.47 18.48 10.23
C ASN A 7 2.33 18.36 8.96
N ARG A 8 1.75 18.70 7.79
CA ARG A 8 2.48 18.75 6.50
C ARG A 8 3.69 19.69 6.52
N SER A 9 3.65 20.73 7.36
CA SER A 9 4.73 21.71 7.48
C SER A 9 5.87 21.20 8.37
N ALA A 10 5.57 20.38 9.39
CA ALA A 10 6.57 19.83 10.31
C ALA A 10 7.55 18.88 9.60
N HIS A 11 7.05 18.01 8.71
CA HIS A 11 7.92 17.09 7.94
C HIS A 11 8.85 17.79 6.95
N ARG A 12 8.60 19.07 6.61
CA ARG A 12 9.52 19.86 5.78
C ARG A 12 10.73 20.38 6.54
N VAL A 13 10.60 20.56 7.86
CA VAL A 13 11.65 21.15 8.71
C VAL A 13 12.67 20.09 9.15
N ASP A 14 12.27 18.83 9.28
CA ASP A 14 13.13 17.72 9.72
C ASP A 14 13.61 16.83 8.56
N ARG A 15 13.71 17.41 7.36
CA ARG A 15 14.07 16.66 6.15
C ARG A 15 15.59 16.52 6.06
N PRO A 16 16.13 15.29 5.89
CA PRO A 16 17.55 15.08 5.61
C PRO A 16 18.02 15.74 4.31
N ASP A 17 19.30 16.13 4.24
CA ASP A 17 19.90 16.79 3.07
C ASP A 17 19.98 15.86 1.84
N GLU A 18 20.06 14.55 2.05
CA GLU A 18 20.11 13.55 0.97
C GLU A 18 18.77 13.34 0.25
N VAL A 19 17.69 14.00 0.68
CA VAL A 19 16.38 13.91 0.03
C VAL A 19 16.37 14.73 -1.27
N THR A 20 16.25 14.04 -2.39
CA THR A 20 16.23 14.59 -3.74
C THR A 20 14.82 14.98 -4.21
N ASP A 21 13.78 14.32 -3.68
CA ASP A 21 12.36 14.68 -3.89
C ASP A 21 11.65 14.97 -2.55
N PRO A 22 11.62 16.24 -2.11
CA PRO A 22 11.01 16.62 -0.84
C PRO A 22 9.49 16.44 -0.78
N LEU A 23 8.79 16.51 -1.92
CA LEU A 23 7.34 16.38 -1.96
C LEU A 23 6.96 14.90 -1.83
N LEU A 24 7.67 14.02 -2.54
CA LEU A 24 7.51 12.57 -2.39
C LEU A 24 7.89 12.11 -0.99
N TRP A 25 8.99 12.64 -0.43
CA TRP A 25 9.43 12.35 0.93
C TRP A 25 8.35 12.67 1.97
N GLY A 26 7.83 13.90 1.96
CA GLY A 26 6.80 14.32 2.92
C GLY A 26 5.51 13.50 2.80
N LEU A 27 5.03 13.25 1.57
CA LEU A 27 3.86 12.43 1.35
C LEU A 27 4.06 10.98 1.83
N ALA A 28 5.23 10.40 1.60
CA ALA A 28 5.52 9.04 2.03
C ALA A 28 5.60 8.92 3.55
N LEU A 29 6.11 9.95 4.26
CA LEU A 29 6.05 10.03 5.72
C LEU A 29 4.60 10.09 6.21
N ASP A 30 3.77 10.98 5.64
CA ASP A 30 2.35 11.09 6.02
C ASP A 30 1.61 9.75 5.88
N VAL A 31 1.89 8.98 4.81
CA VAL A 31 1.30 7.66 4.59
C VAL A 31 1.87 6.62 5.57
N ALA A 32 3.17 6.60 5.82
CA ALA A 32 3.77 5.67 6.76
C ALA A 32 3.24 5.91 8.19
N ASP A 33 3.08 7.17 8.60
CA ASP A 33 2.59 7.53 9.93
C ASP A 33 1.12 7.15 10.11
N ALA A 34 0.29 7.30 9.07
CA ALA A 34 -1.11 6.90 9.10
C ALA A 34 -1.31 5.37 9.09
N HIS A 35 -0.26 4.59 8.85
CA HIS A 35 -0.30 3.13 8.81
C HIS A 35 0.68 2.56 9.83
N GLN A 36 0.24 2.35 11.07
CA GLN A 36 1.02 1.69 12.12
C GLN A 36 0.56 0.25 12.36
N PRO A 37 1.39 -0.58 13.04
CA PRO A 37 0.93 -1.86 13.54
C PRO A 37 -0.13 -1.66 14.62
N ASP A 38 -1.07 -2.61 14.72
CA ASP A 38 -1.95 -2.73 15.86
C ASP A 38 -1.21 -3.09 17.15
N ALA A 39 -1.92 -3.11 18.28
CA ALA A 39 -1.32 -3.44 19.58
C ALA A 39 -0.68 -4.84 19.63
N ALA A 40 -1.14 -5.77 18.78
CA ALA A 40 -0.60 -7.12 18.68
C ALA A 40 0.61 -7.21 17.73
N GLY A 41 0.88 -6.17 16.93
CA GLY A 41 1.91 -6.16 15.90
C GLY A 41 1.58 -7.01 14.67
N THR A 42 0.33 -7.49 14.55
CA THR A 42 -0.08 -8.45 13.53
C THR A 42 -0.89 -7.83 12.40
N GLY A 43 -1.63 -6.76 12.70
CA GLY A 43 -2.48 -6.05 11.75
C GLY A 43 -2.07 -4.60 11.59
N CYS A 44 -2.61 -3.93 10.58
CA CYS A 44 -2.49 -2.47 10.47
C CYS A 44 -3.70 -1.80 11.15
N GLU A 45 -3.45 -0.76 11.96
CA GLU A 45 -4.52 -0.02 12.64
C GLU A 45 -5.37 0.85 11.71
N ASN A 46 -4.88 1.13 10.49
CA ASN A 46 -5.58 1.96 9.53
C ASN A 46 -6.85 1.25 9.03
N LEU A 47 -8.01 1.90 9.20
CA LEU A 47 -9.32 1.34 8.84
C LEU A 47 -9.48 0.98 7.36
N LEU A 48 -8.67 1.55 6.47
CA LEU A 48 -8.65 1.21 5.05
C LEU A 48 -7.95 -0.13 4.76
N CYS A 49 -7.24 -0.68 5.75
CA CYS A 49 -6.48 -1.93 5.68
C CYS A 49 -7.14 -3.07 6.46
N ALA A 50 -8.45 -3.01 6.72
CA ALA A 50 -9.17 -4.05 7.47
C ALA A 50 -8.77 -5.46 7.00
N ASP A 51 -8.48 -6.33 7.96
CA ASP A 51 -8.04 -7.72 7.78
C ASP A 51 -6.70 -7.92 7.03
N GLN A 52 -5.94 -6.86 6.76
CA GLN A 52 -4.60 -7.00 6.19
C GLN A 52 -3.55 -7.13 7.30
N GLY A 53 -2.61 -8.06 7.08
CA GLY A 53 -1.47 -8.24 7.95
C GLY A 53 -0.52 -7.04 7.93
N TRP A 54 0.20 -6.85 9.04
CA TRP A 54 1.31 -5.94 9.13
C TRP A 54 2.60 -6.60 8.58
N PRO A 55 3.44 -5.89 7.80
CA PRO A 55 3.21 -4.56 7.24
C PRO A 55 2.27 -4.61 6.01
N CYS A 56 1.30 -3.70 5.95
CA CYS A 56 0.36 -3.66 4.83
C CYS A 56 1.01 -3.07 3.56
N ALA A 57 0.38 -3.30 2.40
CA ALA A 57 0.91 -2.86 1.11
C ALA A 57 1.11 -1.33 1.00
N ALA A 58 0.25 -0.55 1.64
CA ALA A 58 0.34 0.91 1.68
C ALA A 58 1.61 1.36 2.43
N TRP A 59 1.87 0.78 3.60
CA TRP A 59 3.10 1.04 4.36
C TRP A 59 4.34 0.61 3.56
N GLN A 60 4.34 -0.58 2.95
CA GLN A 60 5.48 -1.05 2.15
C GLN A 60 5.76 -0.12 0.96
N THR A 61 4.71 0.38 0.32
CA THR A 61 4.80 1.39 -0.75
C THR A 61 5.39 2.70 -0.25
N ALA A 62 4.96 3.18 0.92
CA ALA A 62 5.51 4.38 1.55
C ALA A 62 7.02 4.21 1.83
N GLN A 63 7.43 3.07 2.39
CA GLN A 63 8.86 2.78 2.62
C GLN A 63 9.67 2.76 1.31
N HIS A 64 9.09 2.26 0.22
CA HIS A 64 9.73 2.32 -1.09
C HIS A 64 9.84 3.77 -1.60
N ALA A 65 8.78 4.56 -1.50
CA ALA A 65 8.77 5.97 -1.89
C ALA A 65 9.81 6.80 -1.11
N LEU A 66 10.01 6.53 0.20
CA LEU A 66 11.08 7.15 0.99
C LEU A 66 12.47 6.85 0.43
N ARG A 67 12.73 5.61 -0.02
CA ARG A 67 14.00 5.25 -0.67
C ARG A 67 14.17 5.95 -2.02
N VAL A 68 13.12 5.99 -2.82
CA VAL A 68 13.12 6.68 -4.12
C VAL A 68 13.38 8.17 -3.95
N ALA A 69 12.75 8.81 -2.97
CA ALA A 69 12.89 10.23 -2.67
C ALA A 69 14.30 10.64 -2.20
N ARG A 70 15.15 9.68 -1.84
CA ARG A 70 16.58 9.89 -1.53
C ARG A 70 17.51 9.56 -2.71
N THR A 71 16.98 8.93 -3.76
CA THR A 71 17.82 8.49 -4.89
C THR A 71 17.92 9.64 -5.90
N PRO A 72 19.14 10.07 -6.28
CA PRO A 72 19.31 11.05 -7.35
C PRO A 72 18.70 10.53 -8.65
N SER A 73 17.94 11.38 -9.36
CA SER A 73 17.22 11.03 -10.59
C SER A 73 18.09 10.45 -11.71
N GLY A 74 19.42 10.60 -11.62
CA GLY A 74 20.41 10.03 -12.56
C GLY A 74 21.07 8.71 -12.12
N GLN A 75 20.76 8.18 -10.93
CA GLN A 75 21.29 6.90 -10.43
C GLN A 75 20.27 5.76 -10.46
N ARG A 76 19.09 5.96 -11.07
CA ARG A 76 18.17 4.85 -11.33
C ARG A 76 18.95 3.80 -12.13
N PRO A 77 19.18 2.59 -11.61
CA PRO A 77 19.80 1.54 -12.40
C PRO A 77 18.94 1.34 -13.64
N THR A 78 19.51 1.60 -14.82
CA THR A 78 18.88 1.28 -16.11
C THR A 78 18.87 -0.22 -16.39
N ASP A 79 19.26 -1.04 -15.42
CA ASP A 79 19.27 -2.48 -15.56
C ASP A 79 17.92 -3.07 -15.18
N ARG A 80 17.00 -3.07 -16.14
CA ARG A 80 15.97 -4.11 -16.23
C ARG A 80 15.89 -4.61 -17.66
N PRO A 81 16.43 -5.79 -17.98
CA PRO A 81 16.06 -6.48 -19.19
C PRO A 81 14.63 -7.02 -19.04
N GLY A 82 13.69 -6.49 -19.83
CA GLY A 82 12.47 -7.18 -20.25
C GLY A 82 11.34 -7.35 -19.23
N GLY A 83 10.18 -6.76 -19.54
CA GLY A 83 8.88 -7.36 -19.23
C GLY A 83 8.46 -7.42 -17.76
N GLN A 84 8.01 -6.29 -17.21
CA GLN A 84 7.02 -6.35 -16.13
C GLN A 84 6.10 -5.15 -16.34
N THR A 85 5.01 -5.42 -17.05
CA THR A 85 3.84 -4.57 -17.18
C THR A 85 3.17 -4.52 -15.82
N ASP A 86 3.13 -3.32 -15.23
CA ASP A 86 1.91 -2.72 -14.71
C ASP A 86 1.04 -3.56 -13.77
N SER A 87 1.63 -4.38 -12.89
CA SER A 87 0.89 -5.03 -11.80
C SER A 87 0.70 -4.08 -10.61
N TRP A 88 0.27 -2.84 -10.86
CA TRP A 88 -0.23 -1.92 -9.82
C TRP A 88 -1.75 -1.72 -9.92
N MET A 89 -2.37 -2.10 -11.04
CA MET A 89 -3.82 -2.09 -11.23
C MET A 89 -4.35 -3.53 -11.24
N THR A 90 -4.17 -4.26 -10.15
CA THR A 90 -5.05 -5.40 -9.85
C THR A 90 -5.83 -5.06 -8.60
N PRO A 91 -7.10 -4.63 -8.71
CA PRO A 91 -8.01 -4.86 -7.58
C PRO A 91 -7.88 -6.36 -7.25
N GLN A 92 -7.68 -6.64 -5.97
CA GLN A 92 -7.73 -8.00 -5.44
C GLN A 92 -9.13 -8.53 -5.76
N THR A 93 -9.30 -9.14 -6.93
CA THR A 93 -10.51 -9.86 -7.26
C THR A 93 -10.53 -11.04 -6.32
N HIS A 94 -11.24 -10.91 -5.21
CA HIS A 94 -11.69 -12.06 -4.44
C HIS A 94 -12.19 -13.09 -5.45
N PRO A 95 -11.66 -14.32 -5.49
CA PRO A 95 -12.28 -15.37 -6.26
C PRO A 95 -13.70 -15.48 -5.72
N LEU A 96 -14.68 -15.06 -6.53
CA LEU A 96 -16.07 -15.44 -6.31
C LEU A 96 -16.03 -16.96 -6.17
N ARG A 97 -16.32 -17.45 -4.97
CA ARG A 97 -16.50 -18.88 -4.70
C ARG A 97 -17.38 -19.42 -5.83
N PRO A 98 -16.98 -20.49 -6.54
CA PRO A 98 -17.86 -21.08 -7.52
C PRO A 98 -19.13 -21.52 -6.78
N ALA A 99 -20.27 -20.95 -7.19
CA ALA A 99 -21.58 -21.40 -6.77
C ALA A 99 -21.85 -22.76 -7.44
N THR A 100 -21.21 -23.80 -6.93
CA THR A 100 -21.46 -25.18 -7.33
C THR A 100 -21.65 -26.03 -6.09
N ALA A 101 -22.82 -25.86 -5.47
CA ALA A 101 -23.42 -26.87 -4.58
C ALA A 101 -24.93 -26.57 -4.36
N GLU A 102 -25.71 -26.27 -5.40
CA GLU A 102 -27.18 -26.24 -5.25
C GLU A 102 -28.00 -26.75 -6.44
N GLN A 103 -27.37 -27.20 -7.54
CA GLN A 103 -28.11 -27.77 -8.69
C GLN A 103 -28.27 -29.30 -8.66
N GLN A 104 -27.65 -30.01 -7.71
CA GLN A 104 -27.70 -31.47 -7.68
C GLN A 104 -28.98 -32.05 -7.02
N ARG A 105 -29.83 -31.23 -6.37
CA ARG A 105 -30.98 -31.71 -5.57
C ARG A 105 -32.34 -31.61 -6.28
N ARG A 106 -32.37 -31.36 -7.59
CA ARG A 106 -33.62 -31.21 -8.38
C ARG A 106 -33.80 -32.23 -9.50
N THR A 107 -32.89 -33.17 -9.69
CA THR A 107 -33.01 -34.23 -10.71
C THR A 107 -33.37 -35.61 -10.17
N ASP A 108 -33.56 -35.77 -8.85
CA ASP A 108 -33.92 -37.07 -8.24
C ASP A 108 -35.39 -37.21 -7.81
N ILE A 109 -36.30 -36.34 -8.32
CA ILE A 109 -37.75 -36.49 -8.10
C ILE A 109 -38.50 -36.39 -9.43
N ALA A 110 -38.26 -37.36 -10.32
CA ALA A 110 -39.17 -37.75 -11.40
C ALA A 110 -38.68 -39.06 -12.04
N ALA A 111 -38.90 -40.17 -11.33
CA ALA A 111 -38.98 -41.52 -11.92
C ALA A 111 -40.17 -42.23 -11.27
#